data_AF-A0A6C0KGI8-F1
#
_entry.id   AF-A0A6C0KGI8-F1
#
_cell.length_a   1.000
_cell.length_b   1.000
_cell.length_c   1.000
_cell.angle_alpha   90.00
_cell.angle_beta   90.00
_cell.angle_gamma   90.00
#
_symmetry.space_group_name_H-M   'P 1'
#
loop_
_entity.id
_entity.type
_entity.pdbx_description
1 polymer ?
#
loop_
_entity_poly.entity_id
_entity_poly.type
_entity_poly.pdbx_seq_one_letter_code
_entity_poly.pdbx_strand_id
1 'polypeptide(L)'
;MNTSNKRAILFLCGCIPLRLLFVYIAYYIAYHNTSFLPYLAIPTMIIAIGFISIFMFGLRKTGTETFGQPIWWDRLRPIHALFYLLFSIFAFMGKKEAYIFLAMDVILGFISYLTLRVL
;
A
#
# COMPACT_ATOMS: atom_id res chain seq x y z
N MET A 1 -13.81 17.88 -15.77
CA MET A 1 -13.22 16.52 -15.75
C MET A 1 -14.27 15.50 -15.32
N ASN A 2 -14.42 14.41 -16.08
CA ASN A 2 -15.27 13.29 -15.67
C ASN A 2 -14.72 12.60 -14.39
N THR A 3 -15.58 11.93 -13.64
CA THR A 3 -15.25 11.27 -12.35
C THR A 3 -14.14 10.23 -12.53
N SER A 4 -14.09 9.51 -13.64
CA SER A 4 -13.01 8.56 -13.98
C SER A 4 -11.63 9.24 -14.01
N ASN A 5 -11.51 10.41 -14.66
CA ASN A 5 -10.24 11.13 -14.74
C ASN A 5 -9.80 11.65 -13.36
N LYS A 6 -10.73 12.11 -12.52
CA LYS A 6 -10.41 12.54 -11.15
C LYS A 6 -9.85 11.37 -10.31
N ARG A 7 -10.46 10.19 -10.43
CA ARG A 7 -10.02 8.96 -9.75
C ARG A 7 -8.67 8.45 -10.24
N ALA A 8 -8.39 8.60 -11.53
CA ALA A 8 -7.11 8.26 -12.14
C ALA A 8 -5.99 9.17 -11.60
N ILE A 9 -6.20 10.49 -11.61
CA ILE A 9 -5.22 11.46 -11.09
C ILE A 9 -4.97 11.23 -9.59
N LEU A 10 -6.01 11.00 -8.79
CA LEU A 10 -5.82 10.74 -7.36
C LEU A 10 -4.99 9.47 -7.10
N PHE A 11 -5.19 8.42 -7.91
CA PHE A 11 -4.40 7.20 -7.79
C PHE A 11 -2.94 7.41 -8.25
N LEU A 12 -2.74 7.97 -9.45
CA LEU A 12 -1.42 8.12 -10.08
C LEU A 12 -0.56 9.22 -9.46
N CYS A 13 -1.16 10.33 -9.04
CA CYS A 13 -0.44 11.48 -8.47
C CYS A 13 -0.55 11.56 -6.95
N GLY A 14 -1.49 10.85 -6.33
CA GLY A 14 -1.64 10.81 -4.87
C GLY A 14 -1.17 9.48 -4.28
N CYS A 15 -1.80 8.37 -4.67
CA CYS A 15 -1.56 7.07 -4.04
C CYS A 15 -0.19 6.47 -4.40
N ILE A 16 0.15 6.41 -5.69
CA ILE A 16 1.42 5.84 -6.15
C ILE A 16 2.64 6.62 -5.61
N PRO A 17 2.68 7.97 -5.68
CA PRO A 17 3.84 8.72 -5.19
C PRO A 17 3.99 8.60 -3.67
N LEU A 18 2.89 8.58 -2.91
CA LEU A 18 2.94 8.35 -1.47
C LEU A 18 3.50 6.96 -1.14
N ARG A 19 3.09 5.90 -1.86
CA ARG A 19 3.64 4.56 -1.64
C ARG A 19 5.12 4.47 -2.04
N LEU A 20 5.52 5.10 -3.15
CA LEU A 20 6.93 5.19 -3.55
C LEU A 20 7.76 5.95 -2.51
N LEU A 21 7.21 6.99 -1.88
CA LEU A 21 7.86 7.69 -0.78
C LEU A 21 8.09 6.76 0.42
N PHE A 22 7.11 5.91 0.78
CA PHE A 22 7.28 4.90 1.81
C PHE A 22 8.38 3.90 1.47
N VAL A 23 8.44 3.43 0.22
CA VAL A 23 9.53 2.56 -0.27
C VAL A 23 10.88 3.25 -0.15
N TYR A 24 10.98 4.50 -0.58
CA TYR A 24 12.22 5.28 -0.53
C TYR A 24 12.69 5.49 0.91
N ILE A 25 11.80 5.87 1.83
CA ILE A 25 12.13 6.03 3.25
C ILE A 25 12.59 4.70 3.84
N ALA A 26 11.87 3.61 3.57
CA ALA A 26 12.25 2.27 4.04
C ALA A 26 13.62 1.83 3.50
N TYR A 27 13.87 2.03 2.21
CA TYR A 27 15.14 1.74 1.56
C TYR A 27 16.29 2.55 2.16
N TYR A 28 16.10 3.85 2.34
CA TYR A 28 17.10 4.74 2.92
C TYR A 28 17.46 4.31 4.34
N ILE A 29 16.46 4.05 5.18
CA ILE A 29 16.68 3.57 6.55
C ILE A 29 17.38 2.21 6.56
N ALA A 30 16.93 1.27 5.72
CA ALA A 30 17.53 -0.06 5.62
C ALA A 30 19.02 -0.01 5.24
N TYR A 31 19.41 0.91 4.36
CA TYR A 31 20.79 1.03 3.90
C TYR A 31 21.69 1.75 4.90
N HIS A 32 21.20 2.82 5.54
CA HIS A 32 22.01 3.68 6.40
C HIS A 32 21.99 3.27 7.88
N ASN A 33 20.84 2.88 8.43
CA ASN A 33 20.74 2.49 9.84
C ASN A 33 19.48 1.65 10.10
N THR A 34 19.66 0.33 10.15
CA THR A 34 18.57 -0.65 10.36
C THR A 34 17.90 -0.52 11.73
N SER A 35 18.53 0.11 12.72
CA SER A 35 17.94 0.33 14.04
C SER A 35 16.68 1.21 14.00
N PHE A 36 16.49 1.97 12.92
CA PHE A 36 15.28 2.77 12.74
C PHE A 36 14.14 2.03 12.01
N LEU A 37 14.38 0.85 11.40
CA LEU A 37 13.35 0.08 10.70
C LEU A 37 12.16 -0.31 11.60
N PRO A 38 12.36 -0.75 12.86
CA PRO A 38 11.26 -1.09 13.76
C PRO A 38 10.25 0.05 13.98
N TYR A 39 10.69 1.31 13.96
CA TYR A 39 9.78 2.45 14.09
C TYR A 39 8.85 2.59 12.89
N LEU A 40 9.32 2.23 11.68
CA LEU A 40 8.50 2.21 10.47
C LEU A 40 7.60 0.96 10.39
N ALA A 41 7.97 -0.11 11.10
CA ALA A 41 7.18 -1.33 11.20
C ALA A 41 5.84 -1.12 11.93
N ILE A 42 5.80 -0.25 12.94
CA ILE A 42 4.58 0.04 13.72
C ILE A 42 3.45 0.60 12.85
N PRO A 43 3.60 1.73 12.13
CA PRO A 43 2.52 2.29 11.32
C PRO A 43 2.13 1.36 10.16
N THR A 44 3.08 0.63 9.57
CA THR A 44 2.80 -0.32 8.49
C THR A 44 2.03 -1.55 8.97
N MET A 45 2.27 -1.99 10.21
CA MET A 45 1.49 -3.06 10.84
C MET A 45 0.04 -2.64 11.04
N ILE A 46 -0.19 -1.39 11.49
CA ILE A 46 -1.54 -0.83 11.62
C ILE A 46 -2.25 -0.81 10.26
N ILE A 47 -1.55 -0.45 9.18
CA ILE A 47 -2.10 -0.49 7.81
C ILE A 47 -2.46 -1.92 7.41
N ALA A 48 -1.60 -2.91 7.67
CA ALA A 48 -1.87 -4.32 7.38
C ALA A 48 -3.13 -4.82 8.11
N ILE A 49 -3.21 -4.58 9.42
CA ILE A 49 -4.38 -4.95 10.23
C ILE A 49 -5.64 -4.23 9.74
N GLY A 50 -5.52 -2.96 9.37
CA GLY A 50 -6.61 -2.19 8.76
C GLY A 50 -7.12 -2.85 7.48
N PHE A 51 -6.23 -3.21 6.55
CA PHE A 51 -6.62 -3.89 5.31
C PHE A 51 -7.29 -5.25 5.55
N ILE A 52 -6.75 -6.06 6.48
CA ILE A 52 -7.35 -7.34 6.86
C ILE A 52 -8.75 -7.12 7.42
N SER A 53 -8.89 -6.23 8.39
CA SER A 53 -10.16 -5.99 9.09
C SER A 53 -11.24 -5.51 8.12
N ILE A 54 -10.90 -4.54 7.26
CA ILE A 54 -11.88 -4.00 6.31
C ILE A 54 -12.32 -5.07 5.30
N PHE A 55 -11.41 -5.94 4.86
CA PHE A 55 -11.75 -7.04 3.96
C PHE A 55 -12.61 -8.11 4.64
N MET A 56 -12.15 -8.63 5.78
CA MET A 56 -12.81 -9.74 6.51
C MET A 56 -14.24 -9.38 6.94
N PHE A 57 -14.44 -8.16 7.44
CA PHE A 57 -15.73 -7.70 7.94
C PHE A 57 -16.53 -6.91 6.89
N GLY A 58 -15.99 -6.74 5.67
CA GLY A 58 -16.66 -6.00 4.60
C GLY A 58 -16.98 -4.54 4.94
N LEU A 59 -16.16 -3.90 5.78
CA LEU A 59 -16.46 -2.61 6.43
C LEU A 59 -16.49 -1.42 5.46
N ARG A 60 -15.90 -1.54 4.27
CA ARG A 60 -15.79 -0.44 3.31
C ARG A 60 -15.92 -0.89 1.86
N LYS A 61 -17.13 -0.71 1.32
CA LYS A 61 -17.48 -1.01 -0.08
C LYS A 61 -17.24 0.18 -1.03
N THR A 62 -17.31 1.41 -0.52
CA THR A 62 -17.09 2.66 -1.27
C THR A 62 -16.10 3.56 -0.52
N GLY A 63 -15.54 4.56 -1.20
CA GLY A 63 -14.53 5.43 -0.60
C GLY A 63 -14.55 6.84 -1.16
N THR A 64 -13.96 7.76 -0.41
CA THR A 64 -13.74 9.14 -0.86
C THR A 64 -12.83 9.17 -2.09
N GLU A 65 -11.87 8.24 -2.17
CA GLU A 65 -10.98 8.04 -3.31
C GLU A 65 -11.67 7.55 -4.57
N THR A 66 -12.88 7.01 -4.43
CA THR A 66 -13.71 6.58 -5.55
C THR A 66 -14.88 7.51 -5.84
N PHE A 67 -14.99 8.64 -5.12
CA PHE A 67 -16.12 9.57 -5.22
C PHE A 67 -17.48 8.85 -5.12
N GLY A 68 -17.61 7.93 -4.16
CA GLY A 68 -18.84 7.17 -3.91
C GLY A 68 -19.02 5.91 -4.75
N GLN A 69 -18.14 5.64 -5.72
CA GLN A 69 -18.16 4.41 -6.52
C GLN A 69 -17.59 3.21 -5.75
N PRO A 70 -17.86 1.97 -6.16
CA PRO A 70 -17.23 0.79 -5.58
C PRO A 70 -15.69 0.85 -5.65
N ILE A 71 -15.04 0.33 -4.60
CA ILE A 71 -13.57 0.23 -4.55
C ILE A 71 -13.14 -0.99 -5.37
N TRP A 72 -12.51 -0.73 -6.51
CA TRP A 72 -12.12 -1.74 -7.50
C TRP A 72 -11.04 -2.71 -6.98
N TRP A 73 -10.17 -2.27 -6.07
CA TRP A 73 -9.08 -3.06 -5.50
C TRP A 73 -9.45 -3.73 -4.18
N ASP A 74 -10.73 -3.74 -3.79
CA ASP A 74 -11.19 -4.35 -2.54
C ASP A 74 -10.75 -5.81 -2.38
N ARG A 75 -10.84 -6.59 -3.46
CA ARG A 75 -10.39 -7.99 -3.51
C ARG A 75 -8.87 -8.17 -3.43
N LEU A 76 -8.10 -7.12 -3.70
CA LEU A 76 -6.64 -7.14 -3.62
C LEU A 76 -6.12 -6.75 -2.23
N ARG A 77 -7.00 -6.24 -1.34
CA ARG A 77 -6.62 -5.86 0.03
C ARG A 77 -5.88 -6.97 0.80
N PRO A 78 -6.25 -8.25 0.73
CA PRO A 78 -5.50 -9.30 1.41
C PRO A 78 -4.04 -9.41 0.96
N ILE A 79 -3.78 -9.19 -0.34
CA ILE A 79 -2.43 -9.25 -0.89
C ILE A 79 -1.61 -8.02 -0.47
N HIS A 80 -2.22 -6.83 -0.52
CA HIS A 80 -1.61 -5.62 0.02
C HIS A 80 -1.32 -5.77 1.53
N ALA A 81 -2.27 -6.28 2.29
CA ALA A 81 -2.09 -6.54 3.72
C ALA A 81 -0.92 -7.48 3.99
N LEU A 82 -0.77 -8.54 3.18
CA LEU A 82 0.33 -9.47 3.28
C LEU A 82 1.68 -8.77 3.05
N PHE A 83 1.81 -7.93 2.03
CA PHE A 83 3.05 -7.19 1.79
C PHE A 83 3.39 -6.22 2.93
N TYR A 84 2.41 -5.48 3.44
CA TYR A 84 2.63 -4.59 4.59
C TYR A 84 3.00 -5.38 5.85
N LEU A 85 2.37 -6.53 6.08
CA LEU A 85 2.70 -7.41 7.22
C LEU A 85 4.12 -7.98 7.10
N LEU A 86 4.50 -8.49 5.93
CA LEU A 86 5.85 -9.00 5.67
C LEU A 86 6.91 -7.90 5.83
N PHE A 87 6.63 -6.69 5.32
CA PHE A 87 7.46 -5.52 5.57
C PHE A 87 7.63 -5.29 7.08
N SER A 88 6.53 -5.21 7.85
CA SER A 88 6.60 -4.93 9.29
C SER A 88 7.40 -6.00 10.04
N ILE A 89 7.19 -7.29 9.74
CA ILE A 89 7.94 -8.39 10.36
C ILE A 89 9.44 -8.25 10.07
N PHE A 90 9.82 -8.07 8.80
CA PHE A 90 11.23 -7.95 8.42
C PHE A 90 11.88 -6.68 8.98
N ALA A 91 11.12 -5.58 9.03
CA ALA A 91 11.55 -4.31 9.60
C ALA A 91 11.80 -4.42 11.11
N PHE A 92 10.94 -5.13 11.87
CA PHE A 92 11.19 -5.44 13.29
C PHE A 92 12.43 -6.30 13.49
N MET A 93 12.70 -7.23 12.57
CA MET A 93 13.92 -8.05 12.57
C MET A 93 15.17 -7.29 12.09
N GLY A 94 15.05 -6.00 11.74
CA GLY A 94 16.16 -5.18 11.24
C GLY A 94 16.73 -5.65 9.89
N LYS A 95 15.95 -6.38 9.09
CA LYS A 95 16.39 -6.92 7.79
C LYS A 95 16.40 -5.82 6.73
N LYS A 96 17.52 -5.67 6.04
CA LYS A 96 17.67 -4.65 5.00
C LYS A 96 16.73 -4.88 3.82
N GLU A 97 16.35 -6.13 3.60
CA GLU A 97 15.47 -6.57 2.52
C GLU A 97 14.00 -6.18 2.75
N ALA A 98 13.64 -5.66 3.92
CA ALA A 98 12.26 -5.33 4.27
C ALA A 98 11.58 -4.44 3.21
N TYR A 99 12.26 -3.41 2.70
CA TYR A 99 11.70 -2.45 1.74
C TYR A 99 11.20 -3.12 0.44
N ILE A 100 11.71 -4.31 0.09
CA ILE A 100 11.31 -5.05 -1.11
C ILE A 100 9.81 -5.36 -1.07
N PHE A 101 9.24 -5.68 0.09
CA PHE A 101 7.81 -5.95 0.20
C PHE A 101 6.95 -4.72 -0.10
N LEU A 102 7.37 -3.53 0.32
CA LEU A 102 6.68 -2.29 -0.05
C LEU A 102 6.84 -1.97 -1.55
N ALA A 103 7.99 -2.30 -2.14
CA ALA A 103 8.20 -2.13 -3.58
C ALA A 103 7.29 -3.07 -4.38
N MET A 104 7.15 -4.32 -3.96
CA MET A 104 6.22 -5.29 -4.55
C MET A 104 4.76 -4.82 -4.43
N ASP A 105 4.38 -4.22 -3.31
CA ASP A 105 3.07 -3.61 -3.10
C ASP A 105 2.76 -2.51 -4.14
N VAL A 106 3.72 -1.61 -4.39
CA VAL A 106 3.60 -0.57 -5.41
C VAL A 106 3.44 -1.16 -6.80
N ILE A 107 4.29 -2.13 -7.15
CA ILE A 107 4.24 -2.80 -8.47
C ILE A 107 2.90 -3.48 -8.68
N LEU A 108 2.41 -4.24 -7.68
CA LEU A 108 1.10 -4.89 -7.75
C LEU A 108 -0.01 -3.86 -7.89
N GLY A 109 0.02 -2.78 -7.11
CA GLY A 109 -0.98 -1.72 -7.16
C GLY A 109 -1.03 -1.05 -8.53
N PHE A 110 0.12 -0.77 -9.13
CA PHE A 110 0.23 -0.17 -10.45
C PHE A 110 -0.24 -1.11 -11.56
N ILE A 111 0.22 -2.36 -11.58
CA ILE A 111 -0.22 -3.38 -12.56
C ILE A 111 -1.74 -3.57 -12.47
N SER A 112 -2.28 -3.72 -11.26
CA SER A 112 -3.71 -3.93 -11.05
C SER A 112 -4.54 -2.73 -11.52
N TYR A 113 -4.02 -1.51 -11.38
CA TYR A 113 -4.68 -0.32 -11.92
C TYR A 113 -4.74 -0.34 -13.45
N LEU A 114 -3.65 -0.74 -14.12
CA LEU A 114 -3.62 -0.86 -15.58
C LEU A 114 -4.59 -1.95 -16.09
N THR A 115 -4.71 -3.08 -15.38
CA THR A 115 -5.51 -4.21 -15.85
C THR A 115 -6.99 -4.15 -15.46
N LEU A 116 -7.32 -3.67 -14.26
CA LEU A 116 -8.69 -3.72 -13.72
C LEU A 116 -9.47 -2.40 -13.88
N ARG A 117 -8.81 -1.32 -14.32
CA ARG A 117 -9.41 0.02 -14.28
C ARG A 117 -9.16 0.89 -15.51
N VAL A 118 -8.05 0.69 -16.22
CA VAL A 118 -7.77 1.39 -17.47
C VAL A 118 -8.36 0.65 -18.68
N LEU A 119 -8.59 -0.67 -18.56
CA LEU A 119 -9.39 -1.49 -19.47
C LEU A 119 -10.82 -1.64 -18.96
#